data_AF-A0A2A4U5Y0-F1
#
_entry.id   AF-A0A2A4U5Y0-F1
#
_cell.length_a   1.000
_cell.length_b   1.000
_cell.length_c   1.000
_cell.angle_alpha   90.00
_cell.angle_beta   90.00
_cell.angle_gamma   90.00
#
_symmetry.space_group_name_H-M   'P 1'
#
loop_
_entity.id
_entity.type
_entity.pdbx_description
1 polymer ?
#
loop_
_entity_poly.entity_id
_entity_poly.type
_entity_poly.pdbx_seq_one_letter_code
_entity_poly.pdbx_strand_id
1 'polypeptide(L)' 'MTDDLDARVQNLEEALAHRDSELQDLSDMVSQQWKRIEAIEGELNRTKDRIITLEDDVGQGAEADQKPPHW' A
#
# COMPACT_ATOMS: atom_id res chain seq x y z
N MET A 1 9.44 -44.04 -28.89
CA MET A 1 8.55 -42.90 -29.22
C MET A 1 7.66 -42.55 -28.02
N THR A 2 6.97 -43.50 -27.42
CA THR A 2 6.21 -43.28 -26.16
C THR A 2 7.08 -42.79 -25.01
N ASP A 3 8.24 -43.41 -24.77
CA ASP A 3 9.17 -42.98 -23.71
C ASP A 3 9.69 -41.54 -23.85
N ASP A 4 9.83 -41.02 -25.07
CA ASP A 4 10.25 -39.62 -25.30
C ASP A 4 9.10 -38.64 -24.99
N LEU A 5 7.88 -39.02 -25.34
CA LEU A 5 6.68 -38.26 -24.97
C LEU A 5 6.49 -38.23 -23.46
N ASP A 6 6.62 -39.38 -22.78
CA ASP A 6 6.49 -39.46 -21.32
C ASP A 6 7.55 -38.62 -20.61
N ALA A 7 8.81 -38.66 -21.07
CA ALA A 7 9.87 -37.81 -20.53
C ALA A 7 9.58 -36.31 -20.73
N ARG A 8 9.03 -35.92 -21.88
CA ARG A 8 8.64 -34.52 -22.15
C ARG A 8 7.47 -34.08 -21.28
N VAL A 9 6.48 -34.95 -21.05
CA VAL A 9 5.35 -34.67 -20.15
C VAL A 9 5.85 -34.47 -18.73
N GLN A 10 6.70 -35.37 -18.22
CA GLN A 10 7.26 -35.24 -16.88
C GLN A 10 8.03 -33.92 -16.69
N ASN A 11 8.86 -33.54 -17.66
CA ASN A 11 9.59 -32.26 -17.61
C ASN A 11 8.64 -31.04 -17.58
N LEU A 12 7.52 -31.12 -18.31
CA LEU A 12 6.51 -30.05 -18.30
C LEU A 12 5.76 -30.01 -16.96
N GLU A 13 5.45 -31.16 -16.36
CA GLU A 13 4.81 -31.24 -15.04
C GLU A 13 5.72 -30.68 -13.94
N GLU A 14 7.01 -31.04 -13.95
CA GLU A 14 7.99 -30.48 -13.02
C GLU A 14 8.13 -28.97 -13.19
N ALA A 15 8.21 -28.49 -14.43
CA ALA A 15 8.25 -27.06 -14.72
C ALA A 15 6.98 -26.36 -14.25
N LEU A 16 5.80 -26.93 -14.51
CA LEU A 16 4.51 -26.35 -14.11
C LEU A 16 4.41 -26.24 -12.59
N ALA A 17 4.75 -27.32 -11.86
CA ALA A 17 4.73 -27.31 -10.40
C ALA A 17 5.66 -26.23 -9.80
N HIS A 18 6.84 -26.05 -10.40
CA HIS A 18 7.74 -24.97 -9.98
C HIS A 18 7.13 -23.58 -10.23
N ARG A 19 6.51 -23.37 -11.40
CA ARG A 19 5.86 -22.09 -11.74
C ARG A 19 4.64 -21.80 -10.87
N ASP A 20 3.86 -22.80 -10.52
CA ASP A 20 2.74 -22.65 -9.60
C ASP A 20 3.23 -22.20 -8.21
N SER A 21 4.35 -22.73 -7.73
CA SER A 21 4.99 -22.26 -6.51
C SER A 21 5.47 -20.81 -6.63
N GLU A 22 6.15 -20.45 -7.72
CA GLU A 22 6.60 -19.07 -7.96
C GLU A 22 5.42 -18.09 -8.01
N LEU A 23 4.31 -18.48 -8.64
CA LEU A 23 3.10 -17.66 -8.72
C LEU A 23 2.46 -17.47 -7.34
N GLN A 24 2.43 -18.50 -6.51
CA GLN A 24 1.93 -18.39 -5.15
C GLN A 24 2.77 -17.41 -4.32
N ASP A 25 4.11 -17.53 -4.40
CA ASP A 25 5.02 -16.62 -3.70
C ASP A 25 4.85 -15.16 -4.15
N LEU A 26 4.70 -14.94 -5.47
CA LEU A 26 4.42 -13.62 -6.03
C LEU A 26 3.07 -13.08 -5.54
N SER A 27 2.02 -13.91 -5.50
CA SER A 27 0.70 -13.55 -5.02
C SER A 27 0.74 -13.12 -3.54
N ASP A 28 1.47 -13.86 -2.71
CA ASP A 28 1.64 -13.55 -1.30
C ASP A 28 2.41 -12.23 -1.11
N MET A 29 3.45 -11.99 -1.92
CA MET A 29 4.19 -10.74 -1.91
C MET A 29 3.32 -9.54 -2.32
N VAL A 30 2.52 -9.66 -3.39
CA VAL A 30 1.58 -8.61 -3.82
C VAL A 30 0.57 -8.31 -2.72
N SER A 31 0.06 -9.36 -2.06
CA SER A 31 -0.88 -9.21 -0.93
C SER A 31 -0.25 -8.47 0.26
N GLN A 32 1.02 -8.73 0.56
CA GLN A 32 1.75 -8.01 1.60
C GLN A 32 2.01 -6.55 1.23
N GLN A 33 2.36 -6.29 -0.03
CA GLN A 33 2.56 -4.93 -0.55
C GLN A 33 1.25 -4.11 -0.48
N TRP A 34 0.10 -4.70 -0.81
CA TRP A 34 -1.19 -4.05 -0.66
C TRP A 34 -1.46 -3.59 0.76
N LYS A 35 -1.28 -4.47 1.75
CA LYS A 35 -1.44 -4.12 3.17
C LYS A 35 -0.49 -2.99 3.60
N ARG A 36 0.73 -2.96 3.06
CA ARG A 36 1.70 -1.88 3.31
C ARG A 36 1.21 -0.55 2.74
N ILE A 37 0.66 -0.56 1.52
CA ILE A 37 0.10 0.63 0.87
C ILE A 37 -1.07 1.17 1.70
N GLU A 38 -2.02 0.32 2.08
CA GLU A 38 -3.16 0.73 2.91
C GLU A 38 -2.71 1.36 4.24
N ALA A 39 -1.68 0.80 4.88
CA ALA A 39 -1.13 1.36 6.10
C ALA A 39 -0.53 2.76 5.88
N ILE A 40 0.24 2.94 4.80
CA ILE A 40 0.84 4.23 4.43
C ILE A 40 -0.23 5.27 4.10
N GLU A 41 -1.26 4.89 3.34
CA GLU A 41 -2.39 5.76 3.03
C GLU A 41 -3.13 6.21 4.31
N GLY A 42 -3.30 5.30 5.27
CA GLY A 42 -3.86 5.62 6.58
C GLY A 42 -3.01 6.62 7.38
N GLU A 43 -1.69 6.43 7.41
CA GLU A 43 -0.75 7.36 8.05
C GLU A 43 -0.73 8.74 7.38
N LEU A 44 -0.81 8.77 6.04
CA LEU A 44 -0.86 10.00 5.28
C LEU A 44 -2.11 10.81 5.60
N ASN A 45 -3.28 10.15 5.66
CA ASN A 45 -4.54 10.80 6.02
C ASN A 45 -4.49 11.37 7.44
N ARG A 46 -4.01 10.59 8.43
CA ARG A 46 -3.82 11.09 9.80
C ARG A 46 -2.87 12.28 9.88
N THR A 47 -1.80 12.26 9.08
CA THR A 47 -0.84 13.37 9.03
C THR A 47 -1.49 14.62 8.44
N LYS A 48 -2.29 14.47 7.38
CA LYS A 48 -3.06 15.55 6.78
C LYS A 48 -4.06 16.16 7.77
N ASP A 49 -4.82 15.34 8.50
CA ASP A 49 -5.79 15.81 9.50
C ASP A 49 -5.10 16.61 10.62
N ARG A 50 -3.91 16.16 11.05
CA ARG A 50 -3.10 16.89 12.04
C ARG A 50 -2.60 18.23 11.52
N ILE A 51 -2.21 18.31 10.25
CA ILE A 51 -1.80 19.58 9.62
C ILE A 51 -2.98 20.55 9.61
N ILE A 52 -4.16 20.11 9.18
CA ILE A 52 -5.38 20.95 9.16
C ILE A 52 -5.69 21.47 10.57
N THR A 53 -5.64 20.59 11.58
CA THR A 53 -5.88 20.99 12.98
C THR A 53 -4.89 22.07 13.44
N LEU A 54 -3.62 21.93 13.10
CA LEU A 54 -2.59 22.91 13.45
C LEU A 54 -2.78 24.24 12.70
N GLU A 55 -3.20 24.20 11.43
CA GLU A 55 -3.52 25.40 10.65
C GLU A 55 -4.71 26.16 11.26
N ASP A 56 -5.76 25.44 11.66
CA ASP A 56 -6.93 26.02 12.34
C ASP A 56 -6.56 26.64 13.70
N ASP A 57 -5.75 25.96 14.50
CA ASP A 57 -5.27 26.46 15.80
C ASP A 57 -4.43 27.75 15.65
N VAL A 58 -3.56 27.81 14.64
CA VAL A 58 -2.73 29.00 14.34
C VAL A 58 -3.59 30.15 13.81
N GLY A 59 -4.60 29.86 12.97
CA GLY A 59 -5.52 30.86 12.43
C GLY A 59 -6.35 31.55 13.51
N GLN A 60 -6.85 30.79 14.49
CA GLN A 60 -7.65 31.33 15.60
C GLN A 60 -6.85 32.19 16.59
N GLY A 61 -5.54 31.93 16.73
CA GLY A 61 -4.66 32.72 17.60
C GLY A 61 -4.39 34.15 17.10
N ALA A 62 -4.54 34.43 15.80
CA ALA A 62 -4.23 35.72 15.21
C ALA A 62 -5.41 36.71 15.21
N GLU A 63 -6.66 36.23 15.18
CA GLU A 63 -7.87 37.08 15.15
C GLU A 63 -8.28 37.61 16.53
N ALA A 64 -7.89 36.94 17.62
CA ALA A 64 -8.27 37.31 18.98
C ALA A 64 -7.59 38.60 19.51
N ASP A 65 -6.52 39.07 18.87
CA ASP A 65 -5.67 40.18 19.36
C ASP A 65 -5.90 41.52 18.64
N GLN A 66 -6.88 41.60 17.73
CA GLN A 66 -7.25 42.88 17.12
C GLN A 66 -8.29 43.61 17.98
N LYS A 67 -7.79 44.53 18.82
CA LYS A 67 -8.62 45.46 19.59
C LYS A 67 -9.60 46.20 18.65
N PRO A 68 -10.90 46.29 18.97
CA PRO A 68 -11.86 46.95 18.08
C PRO A 68 -11.49 48.42 17.85
N PRO A 69 -11.58 48.92 16.61
CA PRO A 69 -11.37 50.33 16.34
C PRO A 69 -12.54 51.11 16.96
N HIS A 70 -12.26 51.90 18.00
CA HIS A 70 -13.23 52.85 18.52
C HIS A 70 -13.45 53.94 17.47
N TRP A 71 -14.72 54.23 17.19
CA TRP A 71 -15.21 55.29 16.30
C TRP A 71 -15.07 56.68 16.93
#